data_AF-A0A3D4NJI5-F1
#
_entry.id   AF-A0A3D4NJI5-F1
#
_cell.length_a   1.000
_cell.length_b   1.000
_cell.length_c   1.000
_cell.angle_alpha   90.00
_cell.angle_beta   90.00
_cell.angle_gamma   90.00
#
_symmetry.space_group_name_H-M   'P 1'
#
loop_
_entity.id
_entity.type
_entity.pdbx_description
1 polymer ?
#
loop_
_entity_poly.entity_id
_entity_poly.type
_entity_poly.pdbx_seq_one_letter_code
_entity_poly.pdbx_strand_id
1 'polypeptide(L)'
;MHNNKSHGRTLPSRHSLLALAILAASMPVAHAVELDTGNPDWAVRFDNTVKYNYGVRTESADKRMLGTPNNNDGDYNFRKAGTNITNRVDLLTEMDVVYKDHMGFRVSAASWYDKAYENTGSNSNPFVNGNGSTSGLVANDPRLAPVTLDNVGNGSPHLSNYAQRYYTGPSGEILDAFVFYSTEVGEESLFSIKAGQHNVFWGETILNPVHSISYGQSGLDLAKLAASPGTEAKELFVPRNQVSMSFTINPELTVGAQYFLDWDAARLPEAGTYYGGSDLVGFGAQSFLLGNTNSVVPGSPLGCGLAPCNALTNVRRGNDLEPDNQGDWGVMAKWSPAWLDGTLGFYYRQTSDILPQAWLDARGLSSANANGTPAAG
;
A
#
# COMPACT_ATOMS: atom_id res chain seq x y z
N MET A 1 -67.95 -27.25 18.38
CA MET A 1 -67.53 -27.17 16.97
C MET A 1 -66.43 -26.12 16.84
N HIS A 2 -65.26 -26.59 16.42
CA HIS A 2 -64.09 -25.91 15.82
C HIS A 2 -63.68 -24.50 16.27
N ASN A 3 -62.60 -24.47 17.06
CA ASN A 3 -61.76 -23.30 17.32
C ASN A 3 -60.56 -23.35 16.34
N ASN A 4 -60.57 -22.53 15.28
CA ASN A 4 -59.49 -22.48 14.29
C ASN A 4 -58.47 -21.38 14.68
N LYS A 5 -57.33 -21.78 15.25
CA LYS A 5 -56.15 -20.91 15.36
C LYS A 5 -55.31 -21.05 14.09
N SER A 6 -55.23 -20.00 13.28
CA SER A 6 -54.25 -19.92 12.20
C SER A 6 -52.88 -19.53 12.76
N HIS A 7 -51.88 -20.40 12.65
CA HIS A 7 -50.48 -20.04 12.89
C HIS A 7 -49.92 -19.32 11.65
N GLY A 8 -49.79 -18.00 11.73
CA GLY A 8 -49.01 -17.22 10.77
C GLY A 8 -47.52 -17.47 10.99
N ARG A 9 -46.86 -18.12 10.03
CA ARG A 9 -45.39 -18.17 9.95
C ARG A 9 -44.89 -16.77 9.58
N THR A 10 -44.27 -16.07 10.53
CA THR A 10 -43.50 -14.86 10.25
C THR A 10 -42.20 -15.25 9.54
N LEU A 11 -42.10 -14.91 8.26
CA LEU A 11 -40.82 -14.95 7.52
C LEU A 11 -39.88 -13.92 8.15
N PRO A 12 -38.61 -14.26 8.42
CA PRO A 12 -37.65 -13.32 8.99
C PRO A 12 -37.39 -12.17 8.00
N SER A 13 -37.32 -10.94 8.53
CA SER A 13 -37.08 -9.74 7.74
C SER A 13 -35.72 -9.79 7.05
N ARG A 14 -35.61 -9.20 5.85
CA ARG A 14 -34.36 -9.12 5.06
C ARG A 14 -33.17 -8.57 5.85
N HIS A 15 -33.41 -7.74 6.86
CA HIS A 15 -32.36 -7.18 7.72
C HIS A 15 -31.74 -8.22 8.66
N SER A 16 -32.51 -9.23 9.08
CA SER A 16 -32.04 -10.30 9.97
C SER A 16 -31.18 -11.34 9.24
N LEU A 17 -31.44 -11.55 7.93
CA LEU A 17 -30.62 -12.43 7.08
C LEU A 17 -29.29 -11.77 6.69
N LEU A 18 -29.26 -10.45 6.49
CA LEU A 18 -28.03 -9.70 6.22
C LEU A 18 -27.10 -9.72 7.45
N ALA A 19 -27.65 -9.56 8.65
CA ALA A 19 -26.89 -9.63 9.91
C ALA A 19 -26.29 -11.02 10.16
N LEU A 20 -27.00 -12.10 9.81
CA LEU A 20 -26.49 -13.47 9.94
C LEU A 20 -25.39 -13.78 8.89
N ALA A 21 -25.49 -13.22 7.68
CA ALA A 21 -24.47 -13.37 6.65
C ALA A 21 -23.17 -12.63 7.00
N ILE A 22 -23.26 -11.47 7.68
CA ILE A 22 -22.09 -10.72 8.17
C ILE A 22 -21.38 -11.48 9.30
N LEU A 23 -22.13 -12.15 10.19
CA LEU A 23 -21.57 -12.93 11.30
C LEU A 23 -20.95 -14.27 10.88
N ALA A 24 -21.40 -14.87 9.78
CA ALA A 24 -20.85 -16.13 9.27
C ALA A 24 -19.64 -15.94 8.33
N ALA A 25 -19.42 -14.73 7.81
CA ALA A 25 -18.37 -14.44 6.81
C ALA A 25 -17.08 -13.83 7.41
N SER A 26 -16.99 -13.62 8.72
CA SER A 26 -15.87 -12.90 9.35
C SER A 26 -14.90 -13.76 10.15
N MET A 27 -14.94 -15.09 10.05
CA MET A 27 -14.00 -15.97 10.74
C MET A 27 -13.02 -16.58 9.74
N PRO A 28 -11.74 -16.19 9.77
CA PRO A 28 -10.70 -16.94 9.08
C PRO A 28 -10.76 -18.39 9.54
N VAL A 29 -10.85 -19.33 8.61
CA VAL A 29 -10.66 -20.75 8.95
C VAL A 29 -9.15 -20.97 8.97
N ALA A 30 -8.57 -20.92 10.18
CA ALA A 30 -7.17 -21.25 10.40
C ALA A 30 -7.07 -22.76 10.70
N HIS A 31 -6.35 -23.48 9.85
CA HIS A 31 -5.92 -24.85 10.14
C HIS A 31 -4.45 -24.80 10.57
N ALA A 32 -4.22 -24.90 11.88
CA ALA A 32 -2.90 -25.06 12.46
C ALA A 32 -2.61 -26.54 12.67
N VAL A 33 -1.48 -27.02 12.15
CA VAL A 33 -1.02 -28.39 12.37
C VAL A 33 0.38 -28.34 12.98
N GLU A 34 0.49 -28.80 14.22
CA GLU A 34 1.77 -29.15 14.82
C GLU A 34 2.17 -30.53 14.28
N LEU A 35 3.35 -30.61 13.64
CA LEU A 35 3.84 -31.84 13.06
C LEU A 35 4.62 -32.61 14.14
N ASP A 36 4.11 -33.79 14.50
CA ASP A 36 4.84 -34.71 15.38
C ASP A 36 6.10 -35.22 14.65
N THR A 37 7.25 -34.75 15.11
CA THR A 37 8.56 -35.12 14.57
C THR A 37 9.11 -36.42 15.17
N GLY A 38 8.48 -36.94 16.24
CA GLY A 38 9.01 -38.03 17.05
C GLY A 38 10.28 -37.69 17.83
N ASN A 39 10.75 -36.43 17.82
CA ASN A 39 11.93 -35.96 18.53
C ASN A 39 11.61 -34.69 19.33
N PRO A 40 11.77 -34.70 20.67
CA PRO A 40 11.45 -33.55 21.51
C PRO A 40 12.34 -32.32 21.25
N ASP A 41 13.48 -32.49 20.58
CA ASP A 41 14.34 -31.38 20.19
C ASP A 41 13.75 -30.54 19.05
N TRP A 42 12.70 -31.00 18.36
CA TRP A 42 12.12 -30.32 17.21
C TRP A 42 10.66 -29.97 17.43
N ALA A 43 10.34 -28.67 17.37
CA ALA A 43 8.98 -28.18 17.24
C ALA A 43 8.76 -27.65 15.82
N VAL A 44 7.79 -28.22 15.11
CA VAL A 44 7.47 -27.84 13.73
C VAL A 44 6.00 -27.49 13.63
N ARG A 45 5.72 -26.27 13.17
CA ARG A 45 4.36 -25.77 12.96
C ARG A 45 4.15 -25.44 11.49
N PHE A 46 3.01 -25.87 10.97
CA PHE A 46 2.57 -25.53 9.63
C PHE A 46 1.12 -25.05 9.67
N ASP A 47 0.92 -23.78 9.33
CA ASP A 47 -0.37 -23.11 9.42
C ASP A 47 -0.84 -22.66 8.02
N ASN A 48 -2.12 -22.86 7.73
CA ASN A 48 -2.77 -22.24 6.57
C ASN A 48 -4.02 -21.48 7.01
N THR A 49 -4.09 -20.22 6.59
CA THR A 49 -5.23 -19.35 6.81
C THR A 49 -5.83 -18.98 5.46
N VAL A 50 -7.07 -19.41 5.21
CA VAL A 50 -7.83 -19.06 4.02
C VAL A 50 -8.81 -17.95 4.35
N LYS A 51 -8.83 -16.89 3.53
CA LYS A 51 -9.78 -15.78 3.66
C LYS A 51 -10.52 -15.59 2.35
N TYR A 52 -11.81 -15.25 2.47
CA TYR A 52 -12.62 -14.82 1.35
C TYR A 52 -13.24 -13.46 1.67
N ASN A 53 -12.97 -12.48 0.82
CA ASN A 53 -13.48 -11.12 0.93
C ASN A 53 -14.42 -10.82 -0.24
N TYR A 54 -15.62 -10.36 0.08
CA TYR A 54 -16.59 -9.89 -0.90
C TYR A 54 -17.05 -8.48 -0.54
N GLY A 55 -16.96 -7.56 -1.50
CA GLY A 55 -17.34 -6.18 -1.32
C GLY A 55 -17.97 -5.61 -2.57
N VAL A 56 -18.95 -4.73 -2.37
CA VAL A 56 -19.71 -4.09 -3.44
C VAL A 56 -19.83 -2.59 -3.17
N ARG A 57 -19.69 -1.77 -4.21
CA ARG A 57 -19.97 -0.34 -4.12
C ARG A 57 -21.48 -0.12 -3.98
N THR A 58 -21.92 0.51 -2.91
CA THR A 58 -23.36 0.66 -2.61
C THR A 58 -24.04 1.79 -3.38
N GLU A 59 -23.28 2.82 -3.76
CA GLU A 59 -23.78 4.01 -4.44
C GLU A 59 -22.91 4.35 -5.65
N SER A 60 -23.53 4.92 -6.69
CA SER A 60 -22.74 5.37 -7.85
C SER A 60 -21.89 6.56 -7.45
N ALA A 61 -20.71 6.71 -8.07
CA ALA A 61 -19.79 7.80 -7.75
C ALA A 61 -20.46 9.17 -7.90
N ASP A 62 -20.27 10.03 -6.88
CA ASP A 62 -20.78 11.39 -6.88
C ASP A 62 -20.07 12.20 -7.98
N LYS A 63 -20.82 13.08 -8.64
CA LYS A 63 -20.29 13.93 -9.73
C LYS A 63 -19.11 14.79 -9.28
N ARG A 64 -19.04 15.15 -7.99
CA ARG A 64 -17.93 15.91 -7.41
C ARG A 64 -16.63 15.09 -7.41
N MET A 65 -16.69 13.80 -7.06
CA MET A 65 -15.52 12.91 -7.09
C MET A 65 -15.07 12.64 -8.54
N LEU A 66 -16.02 12.43 -9.45
CA LEU A 66 -15.71 12.30 -10.88
C LEU A 66 -15.10 13.59 -11.48
N GLY A 67 -15.33 14.73 -10.83
CA GLY A 67 -14.86 16.05 -11.23
C GLY A 67 -13.58 16.52 -10.55
N THR A 68 -12.88 15.67 -9.77
CA THR A 68 -11.56 15.97 -9.18
C THR A 68 -10.44 15.35 -10.01
N PRO A 69 -9.83 16.09 -10.95
CA PRO A 69 -8.73 15.57 -11.76
C PRO A 69 -7.56 15.15 -10.87
N ASN A 70 -6.82 14.12 -11.29
CA ASN A 70 -5.73 13.49 -10.55
C ASN A 70 -6.13 12.65 -9.33
N ASN A 71 -7.42 12.48 -9.06
CA ASN A 71 -7.91 11.66 -7.94
C ASN A 71 -9.21 10.91 -8.31
N ASN A 72 -9.47 10.65 -9.59
CA ASN A 72 -10.79 10.20 -10.05
C ASN A 72 -10.77 8.90 -10.85
N ASP A 73 -9.61 8.32 -11.19
CA ASP A 73 -9.56 7.08 -11.97
C ASP A 73 -10.26 5.92 -11.26
N GLY A 74 -10.07 5.77 -9.95
CA GLY A 74 -10.74 4.75 -9.13
C GLY A 74 -12.27 4.88 -9.17
N ASP A 75 -12.80 6.10 -9.03
CA ASP A 75 -14.24 6.35 -9.11
C ASP A 75 -14.79 6.14 -10.52
N TYR A 76 -14.02 6.39 -11.59
CA TYR A 76 -14.46 6.06 -12.95
C TYR A 76 -14.48 4.55 -13.20
N ASN A 77 -13.45 3.84 -12.74
CA ASN A 77 -13.31 2.39 -12.90
C ASN A 77 -14.42 1.62 -12.14
N PHE A 78 -14.81 2.12 -10.97
CA PHE A 78 -15.83 1.50 -10.11
C PHE A 78 -17.11 2.35 -10.00
N ARG A 79 -17.45 3.12 -11.04
CA ARG A 79 -18.44 4.21 -10.97
C ARG A 79 -19.85 3.81 -10.53
N LYS A 80 -20.30 2.60 -10.86
CA LYS A 80 -21.71 2.22 -10.72
C LYS A 80 -21.96 1.55 -9.36
N ALA A 81 -23.11 1.87 -8.77
CA ALA A 81 -23.64 1.06 -7.67
C ALA A 81 -23.78 -0.40 -8.12
N GLY A 82 -23.46 -1.34 -7.24
CA GLY A 82 -23.48 -2.77 -7.52
C GLY A 82 -22.19 -3.31 -8.15
N THR A 83 -21.21 -2.47 -8.50
CA THR A 83 -19.89 -2.95 -8.94
C THR A 83 -19.16 -3.63 -7.78
N ASN A 84 -18.65 -4.84 -8.00
CA ASN A 84 -17.79 -5.50 -7.02
C ASN A 84 -16.49 -4.71 -6.86
N ILE A 85 -16.11 -4.42 -5.63
CA ILE A 85 -14.85 -3.72 -5.28
C ILE A 85 -13.81 -4.69 -4.73
N THR A 86 -14.27 -5.86 -4.29
CA THR A 86 -13.43 -7.03 -4.01
C THR A 86 -14.26 -8.30 -4.15
N ASN A 87 -13.66 -9.33 -4.71
CA ASN A 87 -14.15 -10.70 -4.78
C ASN A 87 -12.92 -11.60 -4.72
N ARG A 88 -12.30 -11.60 -3.55
CA ARG A 88 -10.93 -12.00 -3.30
C ARG A 88 -10.84 -13.25 -2.47
N VAL A 89 -9.97 -14.16 -2.87
CA VAL A 89 -9.50 -15.27 -2.04
C VAL A 89 -8.05 -15.00 -1.70
N ASP A 90 -7.71 -15.10 -0.41
CA ASP A 90 -6.34 -15.07 0.09
C ASP A 90 -6.01 -16.40 0.75
N LEU A 91 -4.76 -16.84 0.59
CA LEU A 91 -4.15 -17.95 1.30
C LEU A 91 -2.83 -17.45 1.91
N LEU A 92 -2.77 -17.51 3.23
CA LEU A 92 -1.54 -17.32 4.00
C LEU A 92 -1.04 -18.69 4.46
N THR A 93 0.20 -19.01 4.13
CA THR A 93 0.88 -20.25 4.53
C THR A 93 2.09 -19.91 5.38
N GLU A 94 2.25 -20.58 6.51
CA GLU A 94 3.33 -20.34 7.46
C GLU A 94 3.98 -21.64 7.90
N MET A 95 5.30 -21.62 7.99
CA MET A 95 6.10 -22.73 8.49
C MET A 95 7.10 -22.18 9.51
N ASP A 96 7.03 -22.68 10.74
CA ASP A 96 8.02 -22.44 11.78
C ASP A 96 8.70 -23.75 12.14
N VAL A 97 10.03 -23.73 12.21
CA VAL A 97 10.84 -24.84 12.69
C VAL A 97 11.74 -24.33 13.78
N VAL A 98 11.61 -24.91 14.97
CA VAL A 98 12.44 -24.60 16.14
C VAL A 98 13.19 -25.87 16.54
N TYR A 99 14.49 -25.73 16.75
CA TYR A 99 15.38 -26.76 17.24
C TYR A 99 15.91 -26.36 18.61
N LYS A 100 15.69 -27.24 19.60
CA LYS A 100 16.13 -27.11 20.99
C LYS A 100 15.78 -25.77 21.64
N ASP A 101 14.65 -25.19 21.25
CA ASP A 101 14.12 -23.91 21.75
C ASP A 101 14.99 -22.65 21.50
N HIS A 102 16.10 -22.77 20.76
CA HIS A 102 17.07 -21.67 20.66
C HIS A 102 17.57 -21.38 19.25
N MET A 103 17.26 -22.21 18.25
CA MET A 103 17.56 -21.88 16.86
C MET A 103 16.51 -22.43 15.91
N GLY A 104 16.40 -21.85 14.73
CA GLY A 104 15.38 -22.29 13.80
C GLY A 104 15.21 -21.37 12.61
N PHE A 105 14.11 -21.57 11.89
CA PHE A 105 13.72 -20.71 10.79
C PHE A 105 12.21 -20.53 10.72
N ARG A 106 11.80 -19.43 10.11
CA ARG A 106 10.42 -19.16 9.74
C ARG A 106 10.34 -18.80 8.27
N VAL A 107 9.35 -19.36 7.59
CA VAL A 107 8.94 -18.95 6.25
C VAL A 107 7.44 -18.70 6.24
N SER A 108 7.01 -17.57 5.70
CA SER A 108 5.59 -17.27 5.48
C SER A 108 5.37 -16.72 4.09
N ALA A 109 4.25 -17.07 3.47
CA ALA A 109 3.89 -16.66 2.11
C ALA A 109 2.42 -16.28 2.04
N ALA A 110 2.12 -15.16 1.40
CA ALA A 110 0.77 -14.75 1.07
C ALA A 110 0.53 -14.95 -0.42
N SER A 111 -0.63 -15.48 -0.78
CA SER A 111 -1.06 -15.66 -2.17
C SER A 111 -2.53 -15.31 -2.32
N TRP A 112 -2.94 -14.81 -3.48
CA TRP A 112 -4.28 -14.29 -3.66
C TRP A 112 -4.72 -14.19 -5.12
N TYR A 113 -6.03 -14.05 -5.30
CA TYR A 113 -6.69 -13.70 -6.54
C TYR A 113 -7.95 -12.89 -6.23
N ASP A 114 -8.14 -11.75 -6.88
CA ASP A 114 -9.33 -10.91 -6.78
C ASP A 114 -9.98 -10.72 -8.15
N LYS A 115 -11.15 -11.35 -8.32
CA LYS A 115 -11.91 -11.26 -9.56
C LYS A 115 -12.49 -9.87 -9.81
N ALA A 116 -12.69 -9.05 -8.77
CA ALA A 116 -13.26 -7.71 -8.94
C ALA A 116 -12.38 -6.80 -9.78
N TYR A 117 -11.08 -7.08 -9.84
CA TYR A 117 -10.12 -6.28 -10.58
C TYR A 117 -9.88 -6.74 -12.03
N GLU A 118 -10.45 -7.87 -12.43
CA GLU A 118 -10.33 -8.43 -13.78
C GLU A 118 -10.87 -7.46 -14.85
N ASN A 119 -10.04 -7.10 -15.83
CA ASN A 119 -10.38 -6.14 -16.89
C ASN A 119 -10.85 -4.77 -16.37
N THR A 120 -10.40 -4.35 -15.19
CA THR A 120 -10.76 -3.05 -14.62
C THR A 120 -10.24 -1.91 -15.48
N GLY A 121 -11.13 -0.96 -15.76
CA GLY A 121 -10.82 0.21 -16.53
C GLY A 121 -12.05 0.98 -17.01
N SER A 122 -11.85 2.22 -17.44
CA SER A 122 -12.92 3.08 -17.95
C SER A 122 -12.41 4.03 -19.02
N ASN A 123 -13.00 3.92 -20.22
CA ASN A 123 -12.82 4.89 -21.31
C ASN A 123 -13.68 6.15 -21.16
N SER A 124 -14.37 6.31 -20.02
CA SER A 124 -15.32 7.41 -19.82
C SER A 124 -14.80 8.52 -18.91
N ASN A 125 -13.57 8.40 -18.42
CA ASN A 125 -12.93 9.48 -17.67
C ASN A 125 -12.42 10.54 -18.67
N PRO A 126 -12.93 11.79 -18.66
CA PRO A 126 -12.43 12.83 -19.56
C PRO A 126 -11.07 13.40 -19.11
N PHE A 127 -10.56 12.99 -17.94
CA PHE A 127 -9.32 13.44 -17.32
C PHE A 127 -8.24 12.36 -17.26
N VAL A 128 -8.37 11.25 -18.02
CA VAL A 128 -7.29 10.23 -18.06
C VAL A 128 -6.01 10.93 -18.50
N ASN A 129 -4.98 10.83 -17.67
CA ASN A 129 -3.62 10.95 -18.15
C ASN A 129 -3.51 9.88 -19.25
N GLY A 130 -3.66 10.16 -20.57
CA GLY A 130 -4.05 9.11 -21.56
C GLY A 130 -3.46 9.08 -22.99
N ASN A 131 -2.69 8.09 -23.51
CA ASN A 131 -2.18 8.07 -24.91
C ASN A 131 -3.12 7.26 -25.82
N GLY A 132 -4.10 7.96 -26.41
CA GLY A 132 -4.96 7.52 -27.51
C GLY A 132 -6.31 6.89 -27.10
N SER A 133 -7.42 7.01 -27.84
CA SER A 133 -7.78 7.90 -28.97
C SER A 133 -8.80 8.97 -28.57
N THR A 134 -9.04 9.19 -27.27
CA THR A 134 -9.61 10.42 -26.70
C THR A 134 -9.81 10.22 -25.19
N SER A 135 -8.91 10.76 -24.39
CA SER A 135 -9.20 11.24 -23.05
C SER A 135 -8.21 12.34 -22.70
N GLY A 136 -8.76 13.47 -22.29
CA GLY A 136 -8.14 14.77 -22.25
C GLY A 136 -9.25 15.81 -22.40
N LEU A 137 -9.34 16.77 -21.48
CA LEU A 137 -10.27 17.90 -21.57
C LEU A 137 -9.73 18.96 -22.54
N VAL A 138 -9.39 18.56 -23.75
CA VAL A 138 -9.21 19.48 -24.86
C VAL A 138 -9.83 18.81 -26.07
N ALA A 139 -10.97 19.33 -26.51
CA ALA A 139 -11.37 19.13 -27.89
C ALA A 139 -10.17 19.54 -28.74
N ASN A 140 -9.46 18.57 -29.36
CA ASN A 140 -8.32 18.74 -30.26
C ASN A 140 -8.26 20.17 -30.81
N ASP A 141 -7.57 21.10 -30.12
CA ASP A 141 -7.39 22.44 -30.68
C ASP A 141 -6.15 22.32 -31.57
N PRO A 142 -6.31 22.34 -32.90
CA PRO A 142 -5.19 22.12 -33.82
C PRO A 142 -4.08 23.16 -33.65
N ARG A 143 -4.35 24.26 -32.93
CA ARG A 143 -3.40 25.33 -32.61
C ARG A 143 -2.40 24.98 -31.51
N LEU A 144 -2.57 23.88 -30.77
CA LEU A 144 -1.67 23.46 -29.67
C LEU A 144 -0.55 22.51 -30.11
N ALA A 145 -0.70 21.90 -31.30
CA ALA A 145 0.29 21.04 -31.93
C ALA A 145 1.70 21.64 -32.12
N PRO A 146 1.87 22.97 -32.32
CA PRO A 146 3.20 23.57 -32.46
C PRO A 146 3.94 23.81 -31.14
N VAL A 147 3.24 23.80 -30.00
CA VAL A 147 3.78 24.25 -28.69
C VAL A 147 3.94 23.09 -27.70
N THR A 148 3.31 21.95 -27.99
CA THR A 148 3.47 20.70 -27.23
C THR A 148 3.87 19.60 -28.20
N LEU A 149 4.88 18.79 -27.86
CA LEU A 149 5.37 17.72 -28.74
C LEU A 149 4.35 16.57 -28.90
N ASP A 150 3.32 16.54 -28.05
CA ASP A 150 2.53 15.35 -27.78
C ASP A 150 1.00 15.56 -27.72
N ASN A 151 0.48 16.78 -27.89
CA ASN A 151 -0.96 17.07 -27.89
C ASN A 151 -1.75 16.27 -26.83
N VAL A 152 -1.30 16.39 -25.58
CA VAL A 152 -1.88 15.87 -24.32
C VAL A 152 -2.68 14.58 -24.45
N GLY A 153 -1.93 13.50 -24.36
CA GLY A 153 -2.45 12.23 -24.00
C GLY A 153 -1.36 11.25 -23.59
N ASN A 154 -1.25 10.91 -22.29
CA ASN A 154 -0.38 9.83 -21.86
C ASN A 154 -0.88 9.00 -20.68
N GLY A 155 -1.38 7.81 -21.01
CA GLY A 155 -1.81 6.78 -20.08
C GLY A 155 -3.05 5.99 -20.45
N SER A 156 -3.55 5.24 -19.48
CA SER A 156 -4.24 3.98 -19.74
C SER A 156 -5.66 3.98 -19.16
N PRO A 157 -6.69 3.61 -19.95
CA PRO A 157 -8.01 3.38 -19.39
C PRO A 157 -8.04 2.14 -18.49
N HIS A 158 -6.98 1.32 -18.50
CA HIS A 158 -6.81 0.12 -17.69
C HIS A 158 -5.78 0.34 -16.59
N LEU A 159 -5.88 -0.45 -15.52
CA LEU A 159 -4.87 -0.50 -14.46
C LEU A 159 -3.47 -0.76 -15.01
N SER A 160 -2.44 -0.26 -14.33
CA SER A 160 -1.04 -0.55 -14.67
C SER A 160 -0.77 -2.06 -14.61
N ASN A 161 0.25 -2.54 -15.32
CA ASN A 161 0.63 -3.96 -15.25
C ASN A 161 0.95 -4.40 -13.81
N TYR A 162 1.53 -3.50 -13.01
CA TYR A 162 1.75 -3.73 -11.58
C TYR A 162 0.43 -3.90 -10.83
N ALA A 163 -0.50 -2.95 -10.97
CA ALA A 163 -1.80 -3.02 -10.32
C ALA A 163 -2.63 -4.22 -10.81
N GLN A 164 -2.58 -4.58 -12.11
CA GLN A 164 -3.22 -5.79 -12.62
C GLN A 164 -2.66 -7.04 -11.95
N ARG A 165 -1.32 -7.19 -11.88
CA ARG A 165 -0.68 -8.33 -11.20
C ARG A 165 -1.08 -8.41 -9.73
N TYR A 166 -0.92 -7.33 -8.96
CA TYR A 166 -1.05 -7.37 -7.50
C TYR A 166 -2.49 -7.18 -7.00
N TYR A 167 -3.40 -6.59 -7.77
CA TYR A 167 -4.82 -6.50 -7.39
C TYR A 167 -5.63 -7.64 -7.97
N THR A 168 -5.45 -7.99 -9.26
CA THR A 168 -6.23 -9.08 -9.88
C THR A 168 -5.67 -10.46 -9.52
N GLY A 169 -4.36 -10.66 -9.64
CA GLY A 169 -3.74 -11.96 -9.47
C GLY A 169 -4.10 -12.97 -10.59
N PRO A 170 -3.78 -14.27 -10.41
CA PRO A 170 -3.19 -14.85 -9.22
C PRO A 170 -1.79 -14.28 -8.95
N SER A 171 -1.52 -13.89 -7.71
CA SER A 171 -0.23 -13.36 -7.28
C SER A 171 0.12 -13.86 -5.88
N GLY A 172 1.35 -13.63 -5.47
CA GLY A 172 1.81 -13.94 -4.13
C GLY A 172 3.18 -13.37 -3.85
N GLU A 173 3.54 -13.38 -2.57
CA GLU A 173 4.81 -12.88 -2.05
C GLU A 173 5.23 -13.65 -0.79
N ILE A 174 6.54 -13.70 -0.56
CA ILE A 174 7.09 -14.15 0.72
C ILE A 174 6.97 -12.99 1.70
N LEU A 175 6.44 -13.26 2.89
CA LEU A 175 6.33 -12.29 3.97
C LEU A 175 7.55 -12.39 4.89
N ASP A 176 7.77 -13.54 5.51
CA ASP A 176 8.96 -13.80 6.31
C ASP A 176 9.78 -14.92 5.68
N ALA A 177 11.10 -14.79 5.72
CA ALA A 177 12.05 -15.85 5.39
C ALA A 177 13.36 -15.58 6.13
N PHE A 178 13.46 -16.06 7.37
CA PHE A 178 14.61 -15.79 8.23
C PHE A 178 15.00 -16.99 9.07
N VAL A 179 16.27 -17.01 9.46
CA VAL A 179 16.80 -17.88 10.50
C VAL A 179 17.00 -17.08 11.78
N PHE A 180 16.94 -17.76 12.91
CA PHE A 180 17.20 -17.14 14.22
C PHE A 180 18.07 -18.04 15.09
N TYR A 181 18.77 -17.39 16.01
CA TYR A 181 19.53 -18.03 17.07
C TYR A 181 19.41 -17.21 18.35
N SER A 182 19.29 -17.89 19.48
CA SER A 182 19.23 -17.32 20.81
C SER A 182 20.12 -18.13 21.74
N THR A 183 20.73 -17.49 22.73
CA THR A 183 21.54 -18.17 23.74
C THR A 183 21.58 -17.36 25.02
N GLU A 184 21.56 -18.05 26.14
CA GLU A 184 21.89 -17.47 27.43
C GLU A 184 23.40 -17.17 27.47
N VAL A 185 23.76 -16.04 28.08
CA VAL A 185 25.15 -15.61 28.30
C VAL A 185 25.29 -15.27 29.78
N GLY A 186 25.79 -16.23 30.56
CA GLY A 186 25.74 -16.14 32.02
C GLY A 186 24.34 -16.45 32.55
N GLU A 187 24.02 -15.95 33.74
CA GLU A 187 22.76 -16.29 34.43
C GLU A 187 21.60 -15.33 34.12
N GLU A 188 21.90 -14.10 33.70
CA GLU A 188 20.89 -13.03 33.55
C GLU A 188 20.80 -12.45 32.13
N SER A 189 21.71 -12.84 31.23
CA SER A 189 21.77 -12.25 29.89
C SER A 189 21.25 -13.20 28.83
N LEU A 190 20.52 -12.65 27.86
CA LEU A 190 19.99 -13.39 26.71
C LEU A 190 20.38 -12.65 25.43
N PHE A 191 21.13 -13.33 24.57
CA PHE A 191 21.47 -12.86 23.23
C PHE A 191 20.55 -13.50 22.21
N SER A 192 20.04 -12.70 21.26
CA SER A 192 19.28 -13.17 20.11
C SER A 192 19.71 -12.44 18.84
N ILE A 193 19.81 -13.20 17.76
CA ILE A 193 20.08 -12.69 16.42
C ILE A 193 19.12 -13.32 15.40
N LYS A 194 18.70 -12.52 14.42
CA LYS A 194 17.92 -12.96 13.27
C LYS A 194 18.55 -12.45 11.99
N ALA A 195 18.53 -13.28 10.95
CA ALA A 195 19.05 -12.92 9.63
C ALA A 195 18.10 -13.42 8.54
N GLY A 196 17.81 -12.56 7.57
CA GLY A 196 16.88 -12.82 6.49
C GLY A 196 15.75 -11.79 6.45
N GLN A 197 14.70 -12.11 5.73
CA GLN A 197 13.54 -11.25 5.55
C GLN A 197 12.60 -11.35 6.76
N HIS A 198 12.53 -10.29 7.56
CA HIS A 198 11.69 -10.24 8.76
C HIS A 198 11.47 -8.80 9.24
N ASN A 199 10.46 -8.61 10.09
CA ASN A 199 10.15 -7.30 10.67
C ASN A 199 10.59 -7.20 12.14
N VAL A 200 11.05 -6.02 12.54
CA VAL A 200 11.43 -5.67 13.93
C VAL A 200 10.92 -4.27 14.24
N PHE A 201 10.35 -4.07 15.43
CA PHE A 201 9.83 -2.78 15.87
C PHE A 201 10.29 -2.47 17.30
N TRP A 202 10.83 -1.28 17.51
CA TRP A 202 11.41 -0.89 18.79
C TRP A 202 10.59 0.11 19.61
N GLY A 203 9.56 0.73 19.02
CA GLY A 203 8.85 1.81 19.69
C GLY A 203 7.36 1.84 19.44
N GLU A 204 6.70 2.70 20.24
CA GLU A 204 5.27 2.95 20.20
C GLU A 204 4.94 4.18 19.35
N THR A 205 3.66 4.32 19.02
CA THR A 205 3.11 5.55 18.44
C THR A 205 2.07 6.14 19.40
N ILE A 206 2.05 7.46 19.54
CA ILE A 206 1.00 8.16 20.30
C ILE A 206 -0.21 8.49 19.39
N LEU A 207 0.00 8.63 18.07
CA LEU A 207 -1.02 9.16 17.15
C LEU A 207 -1.11 8.42 15.80
N ASN A 208 0.01 8.11 15.15
CA ASN A 208 0.05 7.50 13.81
C ASN A 208 1.39 6.76 13.57
N PRO A 209 1.39 5.56 12.95
CA PRO A 209 2.61 4.84 12.54
C PRO A 209 3.64 5.69 11.76
N VAL A 210 3.19 6.69 10.98
CA VAL A 210 4.04 7.60 10.19
C VAL A 210 4.90 8.54 11.06
N HIS A 211 4.47 8.84 12.28
CA HIS A 211 5.20 9.72 13.22
C HIS A 211 5.74 8.94 14.43
N SER A 212 6.12 7.68 14.22
CA SER A 212 6.55 6.76 15.28
C SER A 212 8.06 6.53 15.26
N ILE A 213 8.61 6.06 16.39
CA ILE A 213 10.02 5.60 16.47
C ILE A 213 10.28 4.42 15.52
N SER A 214 9.23 3.63 15.23
CA SER A 214 9.25 2.53 14.27
C SER A 214 9.29 2.97 12.80
N TYR A 215 9.17 4.27 12.48
CA TYR A 215 9.13 4.75 11.10
C TYR A 215 10.38 4.32 10.31
N GLY A 216 10.22 3.58 9.22
CA GLY A 216 11.34 3.05 8.43
C GLY A 216 11.93 1.72 8.95
N GLN A 217 11.42 1.14 10.05
CA GLN A 217 11.82 -0.22 10.45
C GLN A 217 11.13 -1.30 9.58
N SER A 218 10.06 -0.92 8.88
CA SER A 218 9.34 -1.74 7.91
C SER A 218 8.41 -0.81 7.10
N GLY A 219 8.14 -1.15 5.85
CA GLY A 219 7.07 -0.54 5.07
C GLY A 219 5.71 -1.06 5.53
N LEU A 220 4.64 -0.33 5.23
CA LEU A 220 3.26 -0.82 5.45
C LEU A 220 2.56 -1.00 4.11
N ASP A 221 1.86 -2.12 3.95
CA ASP A 221 0.97 -2.36 2.82
C ASP A 221 -0.41 -1.76 3.13
N LEU A 222 -0.52 -0.44 2.91
CA LEU A 222 -1.74 0.33 3.14
C LEU A 222 -2.80 0.01 2.08
N ALA A 223 -2.39 -0.45 0.90
CA ALA A 223 -3.29 -1.00 -0.12
C ALA A 223 -4.07 -2.20 0.41
N LYS A 224 -3.36 -3.19 0.96
CA LYS A 224 -3.96 -4.39 1.55
C LYS A 224 -4.78 -4.06 2.78
N LEU A 225 -4.29 -3.18 3.66
CA LEU A 225 -5.03 -2.72 4.85
C LEU A 225 -6.40 -2.13 4.48
N ALA A 226 -6.46 -1.33 3.40
CA ALA A 226 -7.72 -0.71 2.96
C ALA A 226 -8.66 -1.72 2.26
N ALA A 227 -8.11 -2.63 1.45
CA ALA A 227 -8.89 -3.47 0.55
C ALA A 227 -9.30 -4.84 1.12
N SER A 228 -8.61 -5.34 2.15
CA SER A 228 -8.77 -6.71 2.64
C SER A 228 -9.12 -6.75 4.13
N PRO A 229 -10.42 -6.60 4.49
CA PRO A 229 -10.88 -6.80 5.86
C PRO A 229 -10.45 -8.16 6.42
N GLY A 230 -10.20 -8.21 7.74
CA GLY A 230 -9.76 -9.44 8.41
C GLY A 230 -8.34 -9.88 8.10
N THR A 231 -7.54 -9.04 7.42
CA THR A 231 -6.10 -9.28 7.25
C THR A 231 -5.37 -9.20 8.58
N GLU A 232 -4.46 -10.14 8.82
CA GLU A 232 -3.67 -10.16 10.04
C GLU A 232 -2.59 -9.06 9.99
N ALA A 233 -2.27 -8.47 11.14
CA ALA A 233 -1.28 -7.39 11.21
C ALA A 233 0.07 -7.77 10.57
N LYS A 234 0.50 -9.02 10.74
CA LYS A 234 1.76 -9.54 10.18
C LYS A 234 1.80 -9.50 8.64
N GLU A 235 0.65 -9.57 7.98
CA GLU A 235 0.55 -9.50 6.52
C GLU A 235 0.59 -8.06 5.97
N LEU A 236 0.52 -7.05 6.84
CA LEU A 236 0.51 -5.65 6.46
C LEU A 236 1.89 -5.03 6.45
N PHE A 237 2.91 -5.75 6.89
CA PHE A 237 4.27 -5.26 6.92
C PHE A 237 4.99 -5.68 5.65
N VAL A 238 5.54 -4.70 4.93
CA VAL A 238 6.38 -4.94 3.76
C VAL A 238 7.73 -5.41 4.26
N PRO A 239 8.07 -6.67 4.03
CA PRO A 239 9.20 -7.28 4.69
C PRO A 239 10.50 -6.95 3.98
N ARG A 240 11.57 -6.67 4.75
CA ARG A 240 12.89 -6.34 4.20
C ARG A 240 13.92 -7.35 4.65
N ASN A 241 14.85 -7.68 3.76
CA ASN A 241 15.99 -8.50 4.13
C ASN A 241 16.91 -7.71 5.08
N GLN A 242 17.24 -8.28 6.23
CA GLN A 242 17.96 -7.57 7.29
C GLN A 242 18.67 -8.53 8.24
N VAL A 243 19.56 -7.97 9.06
CA VAL A 243 20.11 -8.61 10.26
C VAL A 243 19.67 -7.79 11.46
N SER A 244 19.12 -8.45 12.47
CA SER A 244 18.76 -7.81 13.74
C SER A 244 19.33 -8.58 14.91
N MET A 245 19.73 -7.84 15.94
CA MET A 245 20.17 -8.41 17.21
C MET A 245 19.49 -7.73 18.38
N SER A 246 19.28 -8.50 19.44
CA SER A 246 18.88 -8.01 20.75
C SER A 246 19.72 -8.73 21.81
N PHE A 247 20.21 -7.96 22.77
CA PHE A 247 20.94 -8.49 23.92
C PHE A 247 20.33 -7.89 25.17
N THR A 248 19.58 -8.71 25.91
CA THR A 248 19.20 -8.41 27.28
C THR A 248 20.43 -8.64 28.13
N ILE A 249 21.02 -7.55 28.63
CA ILE A 249 22.26 -7.57 29.41
C ILE A 249 21.96 -8.04 30.84
N ASN A 250 20.85 -7.58 31.39
CA ASN A 250 20.31 -7.94 32.70
C ASN A 250 18.80 -7.60 32.72
N PRO A 251 18.07 -7.86 33.82
CA PRO A 251 16.62 -7.60 33.88
C PRO A 251 16.20 -6.14 33.62
N GLU A 252 17.11 -5.17 33.76
CA GLU A 252 16.81 -3.74 33.58
C GLU A 252 17.22 -3.21 32.21
N LEU A 253 18.24 -3.77 31.56
CA LEU A 253 18.88 -3.20 30.38
C LEU A 253 18.87 -4.16 29.20
N THR A 254 18.27 -3.72 28.09
CA THR A 254 18.34 -4.39 26.80
C THR A 254 18.93 -3.43 25.77
N VAL A 255 19.86 -3.93 24.97
CA VAL A 255 20.40 -3.26 23.79
C VAL A 255 19.96 -3.99 22.52
N GLY A 256 19.88 -3.28 21.41
CA GLY A 256 19.51 -3.88 20.13
C GLY A 256 20.11 -3.12 18.96
N ALA A 257 20.28 -3.83 17.84
CA ALA A 257 20.70 -3.24 16.58
C ALA A 257 19.99 -3.89 15.40
N GLN A 258 19.88 -3.15 14.31
CA GLN A 258 19.23 -3.57 13.08
C GLN A 258 20.02 -2.99 11.91
N TYR A 259 20.27 -3.80 10.90
CA TYR A 259 20.92 -3.40 9.67
C TYR A 259 20.13 -3.98 8.49
N PHE A 260 19.70 -3.12 7.57
CA PHE A 260 18.94 -3.53 6.40
C PHE A 260 19.87 -3.85 5.23
N LEU A 261 19.57 -4.95 4.53
CA LEU A 261 20.28 -5.42 3.33
C LEU A 261 19.51 -5.09 2.05
N ASP A 262 18.31 -4.56 2.20
CA ASP A 262 17.43 -4.19 1.10
C ASP A 262 16.54 -3.01 1.49
N TRP A 263 16.02 -2.28 0.51
CA TRP A 263 15.04 -1.20 0.70
C TRP A 263 13.74 -1.53 -0.04
N ASP A 264 12.61 -1.28 0.62
CA ASP A 264 11.30 -1.38 -0.02
C ASP A 264 10.37 -0.31 0.58
N ALA A 265 9.51 0.24 -0.27
CA ALA A 265 8.58 1.31 0.08
C ALA A 265 7.34 0.75 0.78
N ALA A 266 6.68 1.60 1.56
CA ALA A 266 5.30 1.39 1.93
C ALA A 266 4.43 1.41 0.66
N ARG A 267 3.45 0.52 0.58
CA ARG A 267 2.57 0.38 -0.57
C ARG A 267 1.29 1.16 -0.32
N LEU A 268 0.98 2.08 -1.23
CA LEU A 268 -0.28 2.83 -1.22
C LEU A 268 -1.28 2.18 -2.18
N PRO A 269 -2.59 2.38 -1.99
CA PRO A 269 -3.56 2.03 -3.01
C PRO A 269 -3.18 2.60 -4.38
N GLU A 270 -3.04 1.74 -5.37
CA GLU A 270 -2.49 2.13 -6.67
C GLU A 270 -3.48 2.99 -7.46
N ALA A 271 -2.95 3.82 -8.35
CA ALA A 271 -3.75 4.68 -9.23
C ALA A 271 -4.79 3.85 -9.99
N GLY A 272 -6.03 4.34 -10.02
CA GLY A 272 -7.17 3.67 -10.67
C GLY A 272 -7.80 2.51 -9.90
N THR A 273 -7.24 2.07 -8.78
CA THR A 273 -7.88 1.06 -7.91
C THR A 273 -9.01 1.67 -7.08
N TYR A 274 -9.93 0.86 -6.54
CA TYR A 274 -11.09 1.39 -5.79
C TYR A 274 -10.71 2.28 -4.59
N TYR A 275 -9.67 1.89 -3.85
CA TYR A 275 -9.14 2.68 -2.73
C TYR A 275 -8.02 3.64 -3.14
N GLY A 276 -7.69 3.70 -4.44
CA GLY A 276 -6.72 4.62 -5.03
C GLY A 276 -7.16 6.06 -4.86
N GLY A 277 -6.54 6.76 -3.91
CA GLY A 277 -6.89 8.15 -3.59
C GLY A 277 -6.13 9.19 -4.42
N SER A 278 -5.17 8.78 -5.24
CA SER A 278 -4.30 9.66 -6.03
C SER A 278 -3.90 8.97 -7.34
N ASP A 279 -3.99 9.70 -8.44
CA ASP A 279 -3.55 9.28 -9.77
C ASP A 279 -2.10 9.77 -10.04
N LEU A 280 -1.44 10.35 -9.03
CA LEU A 280 -0.12 11.00 -9.11
C LEU A 280 1.03 10.21 -8.49
N VAL A 281 0.70 9.30 -7.57
CA VAL A 281 1.67 8.55 -6.77
C VAL A 281 1.39 7.06 -6.92
N GLY A 282 2.44 6.24 -6.91
CA GLY A 282 2.32 4.80 -7.08
C GLY A 282 2.33 4.36 -8.54
N PHE A 283 2.24 3.06 -8.78
CA PHE A 283 2.25 2.44 -10.09
C PHE A 283 0.94 2.70 -10.85
N GLY A 284 1.07 3.23 -12.07
CA GLY A 284 -0.06 3.65 -12.88
C GLY A 284 -0.26 5.17 -12.92
N ALA A 285 0.38 5.91 -12.01
CA ALA A 285 0.53 7.35 -12.18
C ALA A 285 1.36 7.65 -13.43
N GLN A 286 0.84 8.51 -14.31
CA GLN A 286 1.40 8.76 -15.65
C GLN A 286 1.61 10.24 -15.96
N SER A 287 0.71 11.12 -15.51
CA SER A 287 0.96 12.55 -15.51
C SER A 287 0.24 13.27 -14.37
N PHE A 288 0.67 14.49 -14.09
CA PHE A 288 0.03 15.41 -13.17
C PHE A 288 -0.63 16.52 -13.96
N LEU A 289 -1.95 16.61 -13.89
CA LEU A 289 -2.72 17.70 -14.50
C LEU A 289 -2.60 18.95 -13.61
N LEU A 290 -1.98 20.00 -14.14
CA LEU A 290 -1.74 21.28 -13.44
C LEU A 290 -2.92 22.26 -13.53
N GLY A 291 -3.97 21.89 -14.28
CA GLY A 291 -5.15 22.71 -14.50
C GLY A 291 -5.14 23.41 -15.87
N ASN A 292 -6.18 24.22 -16.09
CA ASN A 292 -6.38 24.96 -17.33
C ASN A 292 -5.99 26.43 -17.14
N THR A 293 -5.17 26.97 -18.05
CA THR A 293 -4.93 28.41 -18.15
C THR A 293 -6.11 29.13 -18.82
N ASN A 294 -7.12 29.48 -18.01
CA ASN A 294 -8.34 30.16 -18.45
C ASN A 294 -8.28 31.70 -18.41
N SER A 295 -7.27 32.28 -17.74
CA SER A 295 -7.19 33.74 -17.61
C SER A 295 -6.35 34.33 -18.72
N VAL A 296 -7.01 35.05 -19.63
CA VAL A 296 -6.31 35.86 -20.65
C VAL A 296 -5.41 36.85 -19.91
N VAL A 297 -4.10 36.74 -20.11
CA VAL A 297 -3.10 37.69 -19.59
C VAL A 297 -2.87 38.71 -20.70
N PRO A 298 -3.31 39.98 -20.54
CA PRO A 298 -3.10 41.00 -21.57
C PRO A 298 -1.60 41.15 -21.88
N GLY A 299 -1.23 41.03 -23.17
CA GLY A 299 0.15 41.08 -23.62
C GLY A 299 0.91 39.74 -23.58
N SER A 300 0.29 38.64 -23.13
CA SER A 300 0.88 37.31 -23.25
C SER A 300 0.86 36.84 -24.72
N PRO A 301 1.98 36.33 -25.23
CA PRO A 301 2.06 35.82 -26.60
C PRO A 301 1.23 34.56 -26.88
N LEU A 302 0.84 33.83 -25.84
CA LEU A 302 -0.02 32.63 -25.93
C LEU A 302 -1.44 32.90 -25.40
N GLY A 303 -1.77 34.16 -25.12
CA GLY A 303 -3.07 34.59 -24.62
C GLY A 303 -3.26 34.39 -23.12
N CYS A 304 -2.77 33.30 -22.51
CA CYS A 304 -3.01 32.97 -21.10
C CYS A 304 -1.74 32.65 -20.29
N GLY A 305 -0.68 33.46 -20.47
CA GLY A 305 0.59 33.32 -19.75
C GLY A 305 1.66 32.55 -20.55
N LEU A 306 2.25 31.51 -19.96
CA LEU A 306 3.22 30.61 -20.63
C LEU A 306 2.56 29.42 -21.34
N ALA A 307 1.23 29.36 -21.37
CA ALA A 307 0.48 28.32 -22.05
C ALA A 307 -0.68 28.93 -22.86
N PRO A 308 -1.16 28.24 -23.91
CA PRO A 308 -2.32 28.68 -24.67
C PRO A 308 -3.59 28.72 -23.82
N CYS A 309 -4.50 29.66 -24.12
CA CYS A 309 -5.80 29.71 -23.46
C CYS A 309 -6.60 28.42 -23.67
N ASN A 310 -7.26 27.94 -22.61
CA ASN A 310 -7.99 26.68 -22.58
C ASN A 310 -7.13 25.40 -22.74
N ALA A 311 -5.80 25.50 -22.66
CA ALA A 311 -4.94 24.32 -22.63
C ALA A 311 -4.87 23.75 -21.21
N LEU A 312 -5.09 22.44 -21.10
CA LEU A 312 -4.67 21.69 -19.91
C LEU A 312 -3.17 21.46 -20.00
N THR A 313 -2.44 21.96 -19.02
CA THR A 313 -1.03 21.65 -18.86
C THR A 313 -0.89 20.42 -17.98
N ASN A 314 0.01 19.51 -18.37
CA ASN A 314 0.36 18.37 -17.55
C ASN A 314 1.87 18.24 -17.42
N VAL A 315 2.30 17.51 -16.39
CA VAL A 315 3.68 17.10 -16.20
C VAL A 315 3.71 15.59 -16.25
N ARG A 316 4.50 15.03 -17.15
CA ARG A 316 4.64 13.58 -17.28
C ARG A 316 5.48 13.04 -16.12
N ARG A 317 5.12 11.85 -15.62
CA ARG A 317 5.94 11.13 -14.64
C ARG A 317 7.31 10.83 -15.25
N GLY A 318 8.35 11.17 -14.50
CA GLY A 318 9.73 10.80 -14.82
C GLY A 318 10.09 9.42 -14.27
N ASN A 319 11.38 9.11 -14.23
CA ASN A 319 11.84 7.92 -13.52
C ASN A 319 11.63 8.09 -12.02
N ASP A 320 11.28 7.01 -11.33
CA ASP A 320 11.22 7.00 -9.88
C ASP A 320 12.63 7.19 -9.31
N LEU A 321 12.71 7.92 -8.19
CA LEU A 321 13.94 8.08 -7.43
C LEU A 321 13.81 7.23 -6.18
N GLU A 322 14.60 6.17 -6.11
CA GLU A 322 14.62 5.24 -4.99
C GLU A 322 15.93 5.40 -4.21
N PRO A 323 15.91 5.26 -2.88
CA PRO A 323 17.12 5.12 -2.08
C PRO A 323 17.94 3.89 -2.50
N ASP A 324 19.23 3.87 -2.13
CA ASP A 324 20.05 2.68 -2.30
C ASP A 324 19.57 1.55 -1.36
N ASN A 325 19.79 0.29 -1.76
CA ASN A 325 19.46 -0.89 -0.94
C ASN A 325 20.38 -1.10 0.28
N GLN A 326 21.18 -0.09 0.65
CA GLN A 326 22.18 -0.15 1.71
C GLN A 326 22.25 1.18 2.47
N GLY A 327 22.71 1.13 3.72
CA GLY A 327 22.92 2.33 4.55
C GLY A 327 21.81 2.61 5.57
N ASP A 328 20.74 1.82 5.55
CA ASP A 328 19.69 1.84 6.57
C ASP A 328 20.10 0.98 7.78
N TRP A 329 20.18 1.59 8.96
CA TRP A 329 20.53 0.91 10.20
C TRP A 329 20.04 1.63 11.45
N GLY A 330 20.09 0.95 12.59
CA GLY A 330 19.72 1.53 13.86
C GLY A 330 20.29 0.80 15.07
N VAL A 331 20.30 1.50 16.19
CA VAL A 331 20.59 0.96 17.51
C VAL A 331 19.58 1.48 18.54
N MET A 332 19.33 0.68 19.56
CA MET A 332 18.44 1.02 20.66
C MET A 332 19.03 0.65 22.03
N ALA A 333 18.76 1.53 23.00
CA ALA A 333 18.79 1.45 24.46
C ALA A 333 17.40 1.27 25.10
N LYS A 334 17.06 0.19 25.81
CA LYS A 334 15.89 0.18 26.71
C LYS A 334 16.36 -0.12 28.14
N TRP A 335 16.17 0.85 29.03
CA TRP A 335 16.61 0.77 30.42
C TRP A 335 15.43 1.04 31.37
N SER A 336 15.09 0.06 32.19
CA SER A 336 13.98 0.11 33.14
C SER A 336 14.52 -0.09 34.57
N PRO A 337 15.23 0.89 35.14
CA PRO A 337 15.80 0.73 36.47
C PRO A 337 14.71 0.72 37.53
N ALA A 338 14.88 -0.11 38.56
CA ALA A 338 13.89 -0.28 39.62
C ALA A 338 13.45 1.03 40.30
N TRP A 339 14.31 2.04 40.35
CA TRP A 339 14.01 3.34 40.97
C TRP A 339 13.10 4.25 40.14
N LEU A 340 13.02 4.03 38.82
CA LEU A 340 12.25 4.88 37.91
C LEU A 340 10.78 4.49 37.84
N ASP A 341 10.44 3.23 38.16
CA ASP A 341 9.12 2.64 37.92
C ASP A 341 8.61 2.92 36.50
N GLY A 342 9.53 2.79 35.53
CA GLY A 342 9.30 3.14 34.12
C GLY A 342 10.50 2.77 33.25
N THR A 343 10.37 3.01 31.94
CA THR A 343 11.39 2.67 30.95
C THR A 343 11.89 3.90 30.22
N LEU A 344 13.21 4.09 30.17
CA LEU A 344 13.88 5.03 29.29
C LEU A 344 14.27 4.31 27.99
N GLY A 345 13.89 4.91 26.87
CA GLY A 345 14.25 4.44 25.53
C GLY A 345 15.19 5.41 24.83
N PHE A 346 16.33 4.93 24.35
CA PHE A 346 17.28 5.67 23.52
C PHE A 346 17.34 5.02 22.15
N TYR A 347 17.22 5.82 21.09
CA TYR A 347 17.16 5.31 19.73
C TYR A 347 18.01 6.19 18.82
N TYR A 348 18.85 5.57 18.01
CA TYR A 348 19.56 6.24 16.94
C TYR A 348 19.39 5.45 15.67
N ARG A 349 18.98 6.11 14.59
CA ARG A 349 18.67 5.47 13.32
C ARG A 349 19.10 6.34 12.16
N GLN A 350 19.69 5.70 11.16
CA GLN A 350 19.83 6.23 9.81
C GLN A 350 18.86 5.45 8.94
N THR A 351 17.87 6.11 8.37
CA THR A 351 16.82 5.47 7.59
C THR A 351 16.51 6.29 6.36
N SER A 352 16.40 5.61 5.23
CA SER A 352 15.84 6.16 4.01
C SER A 352 14.34 6.33 4.15
N ASP A 353 13.76 7.27 3.41
CA ASP A 353 12.31 7.46 3.40
C ASP A 353 11.64 6.23 2.77
N ILE A 354 10.51 5.79 3.33
CA ILE A 354 9.73 4.63 2.87
C ILE A 354 8.37 5.04 2.33
N LEU A 355 7.94 6.29 2.52
CA LEU A 355 6.65 6.74 2.00
C LEU A 355 6.82 7.27 0.57
N PRO A 356 6.09 6.74 -0.41
CA PRO A 356 6.12 7.28 -1.77
C PRO A 356 5.64 8.74 -1.79
N GLN A 357 6.38 9.59 -2.50
CA GLN A 357 6.06 11.01 -2.69
C GLN A 357 6.12 11.38 -4.16
N ALA A 358 5.21 12.26 -4.59
CA ALA A 358 5.35 12.94 -5.87
C ALA A 358 6.13 14.25 -5.64
N TRP A 359 7.16 14.48 -6.45
CA TRP A 359 7.90 15.72 -6.47
C TRP A 359 7.97 16.26 -7.91
N LEU A 360 7.96 17.58 -8.04
CA LEU A 360 7.98 18.26 -9.33
C LEU A 360 9.39 18.80 -9.60
N ASP A 361 10.05 18.31 -10.65
CA ASP A 361 11.32 18.88 -11.10
C ASP A 361 11.09 20.08 -12.03
N ALA A 362 11.38 21.28 -11.53
CA ALA A 362 11.27 22.51 -12.30
C ALA A 362 12.55 22.89 -13.06
N ARG A 363 13.65 22.13 -12.93
CA ARG A 363 14.97 22.48 -13.51
C ARG A 363 15.01 22.49 -15.04
N GLY A 364 13.96 22.00 -15.70
CA GLY A 364 13.78 22.03 -17.15
C GLY A 364 12.69 23.00 -17.66
N LEU A 365 12.01 23.75 -16.77
CA LEU A 365 11.00 24.71 -17.19
C LEU A 365 11.67 25.97 -17.75
N SER A 366 11.61 26.14 -19.08
CA SER A 366 12.00 27.40 -19.73
C SER A 366 10.75 28.17 -20.16
N SER A 367 10.69 29.45 -19.78
CA SER A 367 9.69 30.39 -20.30
C SER A 367 10.20 31.00 -21.59
N ALA A 368 9.60 30.65 -22.72
CA ALA A 368 9.84 31.31 -24.00
C ALA A 368 8.77 32.37 -24.27
N ASN A 369 9.14 33.47 -24.93
CA ASN A 369 8.18 34.43 -25.49
C ASN A 369 7.56 33.89 -26.80
N ALA A 370 6.66 34.66 -27.44
CA ALA A 370 5.93 34.27 -28.67
C ALA A 370 6.80 33.65 -29.77
N ASN A 371 8.06 34.06 -29.82
CA ASN A 371 8.98 33.74 -30.89
C ASN A 371 9.94 32.61 -30.52
N GLY A 372 9.71 31.89 -29.42
CA GLY A 372 10.56 30.77 -29.00
C GLY A 372 11.91 31.19 -28.41
N THR A 373 12.11 32.48 -28.09
CA THR A 373 13.34 32.94 -27.45
C THR A 373 13.19 32.96 -25.92
N PRO A 374 14.24 32.59 -25.15
CA PRO A 374 14.21 32.66 -23.69
C PRO A 374 13.83 34.06 -23.19
N ALA A 375 13.12 34.15 -22.07
CA ALA A 375 12.87 35.44 -21.42
C ALA A 375 14.22 36.13 -21.14
N ALA A 376 14.39 37.36 -21.64
CA ALA A 376 15.53 38.19 -21.26
C ALA A 376 15.46 38.44 -19.75
N GLY A 377 16.55 38.12 -19.05
CA GLY A 377 16.66 38.21 -17.59
C GLY A 377 16.56 39.62 -17.05
#